data_AF-Q2SPF1-F1
#
_entry.id   AF-Q2SPF1-F1
#
_cell.length_a   1.000
_cell.length_b   1.000
_cell.length_c   1.000
_cell.angle_alpha   90.00
_cell.angle_beta   90.00
_cell.angle_gamma   90.00
#
_symmetry.space_group_name_H-M   'P 1'
#
loop_
_entity.id
_entity.type
_entity.pdbx_description
1 polymer ?
#
loop_
_entity_poly.entity_id
_entity_poly.type
_entity_poly.pdbx_seq_one_letter_code
_entity_poly.pdbx_strand_id
1 'polypeptide(L)'
;MKSERTVRSLLYIFLVSFLSLGGCDSDNNSSSSDSSGSVSATVEFPSGVTVASPVDASSGLGALSVGDKWRQKELPSAGVSSLAVASSSAYTETSAAISRVLSGDLALAASFDSTAFFRRGGDASCYGPTLKWQNHPDAGMGDLGSGELPSGDLGIWNASTSDGEACAAAQLNARMRDVQARVGMGMLTLAGMVAVYESTGATWPDDISPGTSVDLTAELNALSLSSMTFNSAVISLDAGGSVWSYSLSVSYDDGSGGRNISLNLQHAITDRDAGLFEGLFSYLVEDVFAGGNCGMGDNNVSHNGSVHYKKTGSTNVTLQSRSATACGWASTTPAADIRDNLVSSTVLSEAFAVDPGGAWADNFNVFTAEFNTDSLLGLYSYSWQAGSGDSHARILDIGIETTAGGEAYFGFGDRVQDSLSGQINGFICNWAGPGNDHSPTEFSQYAQRQFLTYDSASDKYIVSSDGSSDITYAPTNICMYAGGAFLYDRDLDGDLSDENASTVNVVDGGSPLDFDLMTVSDSEANIWEHIIARGYSLPAYP
;
A
#
# COMPACT_ATOMS: atom_id res chain seq x y z
N MET A 1 -47.28 47.14 -35.33
CA MET A 1 -47.50 46.89 -36.78
C MET A 1 -47.01 45.48 -37.04
N LYS A 2 -47.90 44.50 -37.31
CA LYS A 2 -48.18 43.97 -38.67
C LYS A 2 -46.86 43.70 -39.44
N SER A 3 -46.52 42.51 -39.90
CA SER A 3 -47.37 41.50 -40.53
C SER A 3 -46.58 40.19 -40.70
N GLU A 4 -47.37 39.12 -40.69
CA GLU A 4 -47.10 37.76 -41.11
C GLU A 4 -46.51 37.66 -42.54
N ARG A 5 -45.76 36.58 -42.85
CA ARG A 5 -46.12 35.45 -43.75
C ARG A 5 -44.86 34.76 -44.33
N THR A 6 -44.77 33.50 -44.81
CA THR A 6 -45.46 32.19 -44.69
C THR A 6 -44.91 31.33 -45.87
N VAL A 7 -44.31 30.16 -45.56
CA VAL A 7 -44.40 28.83 -46.25
C VAL A 7 -43.63 28.50 -47.56
N ARG A 8 -42.91 27.35 -47.54
CA ARG A 8 -43.06 26.08 -48.34
C ARG A 8 -41.84 25.17 -48.06
N SER A 9 -41.91 23.99 -47.42
CA SER A 9 -42.58 22.68 -47.69
C SER A 9 -41.89 21.76 -48.72
N LEU A 10 -41.35 20.63 -48.23
CA LEU A 10 -41.11 19.30 -48.84
C LEU A 10 -40.68 18.40 -47.64
N LEU A 11 -41.40 17.43 -47.07
CA LEU A 11 -42.36 16.37 -47.41
C LEU A 11 -41.79 15.12 -48.10
N TYR A 12 -41.56 14.07 -47.29
CA TYR A 12 -41.69 12.61 -47.54
C TYR A 12 -42.06 12.00 -46.15
N ILE A 13 -43.30 11.58 -45.82
CA ILE A 13 -44.08 10.36 -46.20
C ILE A 13 -43.26 9.07 -45.95
N PHE A 14 -43.67 8.03 -45.20
CA PHE A 14 -44.81 7.63 -44.35
C PHE A 14 -44.36 6.29 -43.71
N LEU A 15 -44.70 5.97 -42.46
CA LEU A 15 -45.50 4.77 -42.17
C LEU A 15 -46.03 4.79 -40.72
N VAL A 16 -47.32 4.48 -40.64
CA VAL A 16 -48.20 4.46 -39.48
C VAL A 16 -48.28 3.03 -38.95
N SER A 17 -48.40 2.84 -37.64
CA SER A 17 -49.31 1.85 -37.05
C SER A 17 -49.73 2.27 -35.65
N PHE A 18 -51.00 2.65 -35.55
CA PHE A 18 -51.80 2.87 -34.35
C PHE A 18 -52.25 1.52 -33.76
N LEU A 19 -52.30 1.42 -32.44
CA LEU A 19 -53.37 0.71 -31.73
C LEU A 19 -53.54 1.32 -30.33
N SER A 20 -54.67 2.01 -30.16
CA SER A 20 -55.28 2.48 -28.92
C SER A 20 -56.43 1.51 -28.57
N LEU A 21 -56.74 1.15 -27.33
CA LEU A 21 -57.57 1.90 -26.36
C LEU A 21 -57.85 0.98 -25.15
N GLY A 22 -58.11 1.57 -23.98
CA GLY A 22 -59.06 1.03 -22.99
C GLY A 22 -58.53 0.90 -21.56
N GLY A 23 -58.83 1.90 -20.72
CA GLY A 23 -58.54 1.88 -19.30
C GLY A 23 -59.56 1.09 -18.46
N CYS A 24 -59.18 0.82 -17.21
CA CYS A 24 -60.06 0.86 -16.05
C CYS A 24 -59.24 1.14 -14.79
N ASP A 25 -59.87 1.97 -13.97
CA ASP A 25 -59.53 2.51 -12.66
C ASP A 25 -59.30 1.42 -11.61
N SER A 26 -58.31 1.60 -10.73
CA SER A 26 -58.26 1.04 -9.37
C SER A 26 -57.10 1.68 -8.61
N ASP A 27 -57.48 2.53 -7.65
CA ASP A 27 -56.63 3.11 -6.62
C ASP A 27 -55.67 2.09 -6.01
N ASN A 28 -54.38 2.42 -6.00
CA ASN A 28 -53.51 2.04 -4.90
C ASN A 28 -52.42 3.09 -4.73
N ASN A 29 -52.59 3.86 -3.67
CA ASN A 29 -51.64 4.82 -3.15
C ASN A 29 -50.40 4.06 -2.64
N SER A 30 -49.30 4.10 -3.40
CA SER A 30 -47.97 3.81 -2.87
C SER A 30 -47.08 5.00 -3.19
N SER A 31 -46.96 5.89 -2.21
CA SER A 31 -45.89 6.87 -2.11
C SER A 31 -44.56 6.18 -2.34
N SER A 32 -43.87 6.56 -3.41
CA SER A 32 -42.46 6.28 -3.63
C SER A 32 -41.67 6.94 -2.50
N SER A 33 -41.29 6.16 -1.50
CA SER A 33 -40.22 6.51 -0.58
C SER A 33 -38.91 6.41 -1.36
N ASP A 34 -38.31 7.56 -1.65
CA ASP A 34 -36.92 7.63 -2.09
C ASP A 34 -36.05 6.88 -1.09
N SER A 35 -35.32 5.88 -1.58
CA SER A 35 -34.34 5.13 -0.81
C SER A 35 -33.10 5.99 -0.59
N SER A 36 -33.07 6.75 0.50
CA SER A 36 -31.90 7.48 1.00
C SER A 36 -30.91 6.60 1.79
N GLY A 37 -30.98 5.27 1.65
CA GLY A 37 -30.34 4.31 2.57
C GLY A 37 -28.88 3.94 2.29
N SER A 38 -28.23 4.39 1.20
CA SER A 38 -26.88 3.89 0.87
C SER A 38 -25.73 4.83 1.19
N VAL A 39 -25.98 6.13 1.40
CA VAL A 39 -24.90 7.12 1.65
C VAL A 39 -24.50 7.15 3.13
N SER A 40 -25.45 6.90 4.04
CA SER A 40 -25.20 7.04 5.49
C SER A 40 -24.24 5.98 6.04
N ALA A 41 -24.38 4.72 5.64
CA ALA A 41 -23.55 3.62 6.15
C ALA A 41 -22.06 3.73 5.74
N THR A 42 -21.78 4.22 4.53
CA THR A 42 -20.40 4.36 4.01
C THR A 42 -19.60 5.52 4.60
N VAL A 43 -20.28 6.43 5.32
CA VAL A 43 -19.65 7.60 5.96
C VAL A 43 -19.43 7.36 7.45
N GLU A 44 -20.11 6.39 8.05
CA GLU A 44 -19.96 6.05 9.48
C GLU A 44 -18.84 5.02 9.70
N PHE A 45 -18.48 4.29 8.63
CA PHE A 45 -17.33 3.39 8.59
C PHE A 45 -16.58 3.57 7.27
N PRO A 46 -15.24 3.64 7.27
CA PRO A 46 -14.42 3.93 6.07
C PRO A 46 -14.24 2.71 5.16
N SER A 47 -15.32 2.09 4.66
CA SER A 47 -15.24 0.84 3.88
C SER A 47 -14.52 1.00 2.53
N GLY A 48 -14.44 2.23 2.03
CA GLY A 48 -13.72 2.62 0.83
C GLY A 48 -12.30 3.12 1.08
N VAL A 49 -11.69 2.85 2.23
CA VAL A 49 -10.28 3.19 2.49
C VAL A 49 -9.52 1.98 3.01
N THR A 50 -8.46 1.60 2.29
CA THR A 50 -7.51 0.55 2.65
C THR A 50 -6.10 0.97 2.21
N VAL A 51 -5.09 0.22 2.63
CA VAL A 51 -3.72 0.36 2.15
C VAL A 51 -3.43 -0.79 1.20
N ALA A 52 -3.11 -0.45 -0.05
CA ALA A 52 -2.77 -1.43 -1.07
C ALA A 52 -1.85 -0.81 -2.11
N SER A 53 -1.03 -1.63 -2.76
CA SER A 53 -0.17 -1.15 -3.84
C SER A 53 -1.01 -0.72 -5.06
N PRO A 54 -0.75 0.45 -5.63
CA PRO A 54 -1.46 0.94 -6.82
C PRO A 54 -1.11 0.17 -8.10
N VAL A 55 -0.01 -0.57 -8.06
CA VAL A 55 0.52 -1.36 -9.18
C VAL A 55 0.29 -2.85 -9.01
N ASP A 56 -0.43 -3.27 -7.97
CA ASP A 56 -0.94 -4.64 -7.79
C ASP A 56 -2.27 -4.78 -8.55
N ALA A 57 -2.15 -4.88 -9.88
CA ALA A 57 -3.26 -5.20 -10.75
C ALA A 57 -3.43 -6.72 -10.80
N SER A 58 -4.60 -7.22 -10.41
CA SER A 58 -4.98 -8.62 -10.54
C SER A 58 -5.98 -8.80 -11.67
N SER A 59 -5.75 -9.82 -12.50
CA SER A 59 -6.76 -10.40 -13.38
C SER A 59 -7.76 -11.22 -12.54
N GLY A 60 -8.53 -10.56 -11.67
CA GLY A 60 -9.56 -11.15 -10.80
C GLY A 60 -9.06 -11.86 -9.54
N LEU A 61 -9.71 -11.59 -8.40
CA LEU A 61 -9.68 -12.24 -7.07
C LEU A 61 -8.31 -12.63 -6.47
N GLY A 62 -7.20 -12.32 -7.14
CA GLY A 62 -5.85 -12.75 -6.81
C GLY A 62 -5.09 -11.75 -5.93
N ALA A 63 -5.54 -10.49 -5.85
CA ALA A 63 -4.85 -9.48 -5.06
C ALA A 63 -5.11 -9.62 -3.55
N LEU A 64 -6.11 -10.43 -3.20
CA LEU A 64 -6.19 -11.12 -1.92
C LEU A 64 -5.86 -12.60 -2.13
N SER A 65 -4.60 -12.97 -2.32
CA SER A 65 -4.14 -14.35 -2.14
C SER A 65 -4.27 -14.83 -0.68
N VAL A 66 -5.23 -14.31 0.10
CA VAL A 66 -5.82 -14.91 1.31
C VAL A 66 -6.13 -16.37 0.97
N GLY A 67 -5.33 -17.28 1.52
CA GLY A 67 -4.72 -18.39 0.77
C GLY A 67 -5.68 -19.28 -0.02
N ASP A 68 -5.41 -19.49 -1.32
CA ASP A 68 -5.87 -20.61 -2.19
C ASP A 68 -7.32 -21.12 -2.05
N LYS A 69 -8.22 -20.36 -1.41
CA LYS A 69 -9.55 -20.81 -0.98
C LYS A 69 -10.63 -19.73 -1.07
N TRP A 70 -10.50 -18.75 -1.96
CA TRP A 70 -11.66 -18.11 -2.58
C TRP A 70 -12.30 -19.08 -3.58
N ARG A 71 -12.73 -20.23 -3.03
CA ARG A 71 -13.20 -21.39 -3.78
C ARG A 71 -14.36 -20.93 -4.67
N GLN A 72 -14.15 -21.11 -5.96
CA GLN A 72 -15.04 -21.16 -7.13
C GLN A 72 -16.44 -21.79 -6.92
N LYS A 73 -17.10 -21.57 -5.80
CA LYS A 73 -18.39 -22.17 -5.45
C LYS A 73 -19.35 -21.07 -5.02
N GLU A 74 -20.38 -20.93 -5.86
CA GLU A 74 -21.63 -20.20 -5.63
C GLU A 74 -21.73 -18.78 -6.21
N LEU A 75 -21.26 -18.61 -7.46
CA LEU A 75 -22.10 -17.86 -8.41
C LEU A 75 -23.25 -18.80 -8.84
N PRO A 76 -24.53 -18.44 -8.63
CA PRO A 76 -25.62 -19.13 -9.30
C PRO A 76 -25.38 -19.03 -10.80
N SER A 77 -25.20 -20.18 -11.44
CA SER A 77 -25.15 -20.30 -12.90
C SER A 77 -26.52 -19.98 -13.49
N ALA A 78 -26.82 -18.69 -13.61
CA ALA A 78 -27.99 -18.18 -14.30
C ALA A 78 -27.56 -17.08 -15.29
N GLY A 79 -27.06 -17.50 -16.44
CA GLY A 79 -27.30 -16.81 -17.70
C GLY A 79 -26.68 -15.43 -17.95
N VAL A 80 -25.60 -15.03 -17.27
CA VAL A 80 -24.86 -13.83 -17.67
C VAL A 80 -23.79 -14.21 -18.69
N SER A 81 -24.06 -13.89 -19.97
CA SER A 81 -23.07 -13.94 -21.04
C SER A 81 -21.86 -13.07 -20.69
N SER A 82 -20.65 -13.61 -20.89
CA SER A 82 -19.36 -12.92 -21.04
C SER A 82 -19.39 -11.40 -20.79
N LEU A 83 -19.34 -11.00 -19.52
CA LEU A 83 -18.82 -9.70 -19.16
C LEU A 83 -17.31 -9.87 -19.08
N ALA A 84 -16.56 -9.04 -19.82
CA ALA A 84 -15.13 -8.90 -19.59
C ALA A 84 -14.92 -8.65 -18.09
N VAL A 85 -14.18 -9.52 -17.42
CA VAL A 85 -13.72 -9.24 -16.07
C VAL A 85 -12.75 -8.08 -16.26
N ALA A 86 -13.18 -6.87 -15.89
CA ALA A 86 -12.26 -5.76 -15.78
C ALA A 86 -11.19 -6.18 -14.76
N SER A 87 -9.92 -5.94 -15.09
CA SER A 87 -8.84 -6.08 -14.13
C SER A 87 -9.21 -5.29 -12.86
N SER A 88 -9.04 -5.94 -11.71
CA SER A 88 -9.29 -5.33 -10.41
C SER A 88 -7.95 -5.11 -9.71
N SER A 89 -7.86 -4.08 -8.88
CA SER A 89 -6.67 -3.87 -8.06
C SER A 89 -6.87 -4.46 -6.67
N ALA A 90 -5.76 -4.71 -5.98
CA ALA A 90 -5.74 -5.02 -4.54
C ALA A 90 -6.62 -4.09 -3.70
N TYR A 91 -6.55 -2.80 -3.99
CA TYR A 91 -7.35 -1.78 -3.33
C TYR A 91 -8.85 -2.03 -3.53
N THR A 92 -9.29 -2.14 -4.79
CA THR A 92 -10.70 -2.32 -5.14
C THR A 92 -11.26 -3.62 -4.57
N GLU A 93 -10.50 -4.73 -4.66
CA GLU A 93 -10.92 -6.02 -4.10
C GLU A 93 -11.08 -5.97 -2.58
N THR A 94 -10.11 -5.36 -1.88
CA THR A 94 -10.13 -5.26 -0.41
C THR A 94 -11.25 -4.35 0.07
N SER A 95 -11.40 -3.16 -0.52
CA SER A 95 -12.50 -2.24 -0.18
C SER A 95 -13.88 -2.83 -0.47
N ALA A 96 -14.02 -3.59 -1.56
CA ALA A 96 -15.25 -4.31 -1.85
C ALA A 96 -15.54 -5.42 -0.81
N ALA A 97 -14.53 -6.17 -0.39
CA ALA A 97 -14.69 -7.19 0.65
C ALA A 97 -15.12 -6.57 1.99
N ILE A 98 -14.47 -5.48 2.41
CA ILE A 98 -14.82 -4.74 3.63
C ILE A 98 -16.27 -4.23 3.54
N SER A 99 -16.65 -3.62 2.43
CA SER A 99 -18.00 -3.09 2.23
C SER A 99 -19.07 -4.19 2.25
N ARG A 100 -18.77 -5.38 1.70
CA ARG A 100 -19.69 -6.53 1.73
C ARG A 100 -19.80 -7.17 3.10
N VAL A 101 -18.73 -7.18 3.90
CA VAL A 101 -18.82 -7.60 5.30
C VAL A 101 -19.65 -6.59 6.08
N LEU A 102 -19.40 -5.29 5.90
CA LEU A 102 -20.14 -4.21 6.55
C LEU A 102 -21.66 -4.29 6.28
N SER A 103 -22.07 -4.61 5.04
CA SER A 103 -23.49 -4.76 4.66
C SER A 103 -24.12 -6.11 5.04
N GLY A 104 -23.34 -7.05 5.58
CA GLY A 104 -23.80 -8.42 5.85
C GLY A 104 -23.91 -9.33 4.61
N ASP A 105 -23.58 -8.83 3.41
CA ASP A 105 -23.57 -9.62 2.16
C ASP A 105 -22.45 -10.68 2.10
N LEU A 106 -21.46 -10.54 2.97
CA LEU A 106 -20.36 -11.49 3.14
C LEU A 106 -20.18 -11.79 4.64
N ALA A 107 -20.31 -13.06 5.01
CA ALA A 107 -20.08 -13.46 6.40
C ALA A 107 -18.60 -13.27 6.80
N LEU A 108 -18.35 -12.66 7.97
CA LEU A 108 -17.00 -12.51 8.53
C LEU A 108 -16.30 -13.87 8.62
N ALA A 109 -16.95 -14.89 9.17
CA ALA A 109 -16.36 -16.23 9.33
C ALA A 109 -15.96 -16.90 8.00
N ALA A 110 -16.55 -16.49 6.88
CA ALA A 110 -16.22 -17.01 5.55
C ALA A 110 -15.08 -16.26 4.86
N SER A 111 -14.76 -15.05 5.31
CA SER A 111 -13.76 -14.15 4.72
C SER A 111 -12.55 -13.91 5.62
N PHE A 112 -12.64 -14.31 6.88
CA PHE A 112 -11.59 -14.13 7.88
C PHE A 112 -10.45 -15.13 7.73
N ASP A 113 -9.23 -14.63 7.61
CA ASP A 113 -7.97 -15.38 7.63
C ASP A 113 -7.03 -14.79 8.69
N SER A 114 -6.85 -15.51 9.80
CA SER A 114 -5.95 -15.09 10.88
C SER A 114 -4.48 -15.05 10.45
N THR A 115 -4.08 -15.84 9.45
CA THR A 115 -2.69 -15.90 9.00
C THR A 115 -2.23 -14.62 8.31
N ALA A 116 -3.18 -13.82 7.80
CA ALA A 116 -2.89 -12.53 7.19
C ALA A 116 -2.24 -11.53 8.15
N PHE A 117 -2.51 -11.62 9.46
CA PHE A 117 -1.84 -10.77 10.46
C PHE A 117 -0.34 -11.04 10.59
N PHE A 118 0.08 -12.24 10.17
CA PHE A 118 1.45 -12.75 10.28
C PHE A 118 2.17 -12.82 8.92
N ARG A 119 1.55 -12.30 7.85
CA ARG A 119 2.21 -12.20 6.56
C ARG A 119 3.43 -11.31 6.64
N ARG A 120 4.43 -11.66 5.84
CA ARG A 120 5.69 -10.92 5.74
C ARG A 120 5.80 -10.29 4.37
N GLY A 121 6.29 -9.05 4.36
CA GLY A 121 6.74 -8.37 3.17
C GLY A 121 8.13 -8.85 2.83
N GLY A 122 8.73 -8.22 1.85
CA GLY A 122 10.11 -8.45 1.49
C GLY A 122 10.45 -7.73 0.20
N ASP A 123 11.55 -8.16 -0.38
CA ASP A 123 12.01 -7.68 -1.67
C ASP A 123 11.39 -8.50 -2.81
N ALA A 124 11.15 -7.83 -3.94
CA ALA A 124 10.91 -8.50 -5.20
C ALA A 124 12.17 -9.24 -5.63
N SER A 125 12.03 -10.35 -6.34
CA SER A 125 13.18 -11.16 -6.77
C SER A 125 14.12 -10.43 -7.74
N CYS A 126 13.64 -9.36 -8.38
CA CYS A 126 14.43 -8.50 -9.26
C CYS A 126 15.13 -7.36 -8.51
N TYR A 127 14.80 -7.13 -7.23
CA TYR A 127 15.27 -6.00 -6.44
C TYR A 127 16.27 -6.43 -5.38
N GLY A 128 17.45 -5.82 -5.41
CA GLY A 128 18.46 -5.80 -4.37
C GLY A 128 18.68 -7.12 -3.64
N PRO A 129 18.85 -8.28 -4.31
CA PRO A 129 19.24 -9.50 -3.61
C PRO A 129 20.64 -9.37 -3.01
N THR A 130 21.03 -10.34 -2.21
CA THR A 130 22.40 -10.44 -1.70
C THR A 130 23.39 -10.44 -2.86
N LEU A 131 24.20 -9.38 -2.99
CA LEU A 131 25.09 -9.19 -4.13
C LEU A 131 26.45 -9.83 -3.84
N LYS A 132 26.82 -10.86 -4.58
CA LYS A 132 28.18 -11.39 -4.51
C LYS A 132 29.14 -10.45 -5.20
N TRP A 133 30.37 -10.36 -4.67
CA TRP A 133 31.44 -9.59 -5.29
C TRP A 133 32.80 -10.23 -5.07
N GLN A 134 33.76 -9.84 -5.92
CA GLN A 134 35.16 -10.22 -5.80
C GLN A 134 36.07 -9.04 -6.18
N ASN A 135 37.15 -8.82 -5.42
CA ASN A 135 38.17 -7.78 -5.70
C ASN A 135 37.57 -6.35 -5.75
N HIS A 136 36.74 -5.99 -4.78
CA HIS A 136 36.12 -4.67 -4.71
C HIS A 136 37.18 -3.55 -4.76
N PRO A 137 37.03 -2.53 -5.63
CA PRO A 137 38.05 -1.50 -5.82
C PRO A 137 38.23 -0.61 -4.58
N ASP A 138 37.18 -0.44 -3.78
CA ASP A 138 37.22 0.33 -2.54
C ASP A 138 37.69 -0.49 -1.33
N ALA A 139 38.04 -1.76 -1.52
CA ALA A 139 38.66 -2.55 -0.47
C ALA A 139 40.10 -2.06 -0.20
N GLY A 140 40.44 -1.88 1.08
CA GLY A 140 41.81 -1.53 1.48
C GLY A 140 42.83 -2.58 1.02
N MET A 141 44.12 -2.22 0.96
CA MET A 141 45.23 -3.03 0.40
C MET A 141 45.50 -4.41 1.08
N GLY A 142 44.61 -4.91 1.93
CA GLY A 142 44.65 -6.25 2.52
C GLY A 142 43.36 -7.07 2.37
N ASP A 143 42.33 -6.52 1.72
CA ASP A 143 40.97 -7.11 1.67
C ASP A 143 40.49 -7.30 0.22
N LEU A 144 41.38 -7.79 -0.66
CA LEU A 144 41.06 -8.19 -2.04
C LEU A 144 40.22 -9.49 -2.09
N GLY A 145 39.40 -9.73 -1.06
CA GLY A 145 38.58 -10.91 -0.90
C GLY A 145 37.37 -10.94 -1.83
N SER A 146 36.59 -12.00 -1.68
CA SER A 146 35.20 -12.08 -2.15
C SER A 146 34.27 -11.88 -0.96
N GLY A 147 33.10 -11.32 -1.19
CA GLY A 147 32.10 -11.11 -0.14
C GLY A 147 30.68 -11.05 -0.69
N GLU A 148 29.76 -10.72 0.20
CA GLU A 148 28.35 -10.53 -0.09
C GLU A 148 27.93 -9.15 0.46
N LEU A 149 27.20 -8.39 -0.34
CA LEU A 149 26.54 -7.15 0.09
C LEU A 149 25.10 -7.50 0.49
N PRO A 150 24.59 -6.99 1.62
CA PRO A 150 23.24 -7.30 2.08
C PRO A 150 22.16 -6.84 1.11
N SER A 151 21.03 -7.55 1.16
CA SER A 151 19.84 -7.27 0.38
C SER A 151 19.34 -5.84 0.59
N GLY A 152 19.00 -5.15 -0.49
CA GLY A 152 18.33 -3.84 -0.50
C GLY A 152 19.17 -2.63 -0.12
N ASP A 153 20.42 -2.80 0.33
CA ASP A 153 21.31 -1.70 0.72
C ASP A 153 21.78 -0.85 -0.45
N LEU A 154 21.90 -1.44 -1.63
CA LEU A 154 22.44 -0.77 -2.80
C LEU A 154 21.33 -0.18 -3.68
N GLY A 155 20.15 -0.81 -3.73
CA GLY A 155 19.13 -0.49 -4.73
C GLY A 155 19.48 -0.96 -6.14
N ILE A 156 20.39 -1.94 -6.31
CA ILE A 156 20.59 -2.61 -7.60
C ILE A 156 19.35 -3.44 -7.91
N TRP A 157 18.82 -3.33 -9.13
CA TRP A 157 17.73 -4.17 -9.57
C TRP A 157 17.79 -4.46 -11.08
N ASN A 158 17.15 -5.55 -11.49
CA ASN A 158 16.89 -5.82 -12.90
C ASN A 158 15.72 -4.95 -13.41
N ALA A 159 15.67 -4.67 -14.71
CA ALA A 159 14.59 -3.86 -15.27
C ALA A 159 13.20 -4.49 -15.05
N SER A 160 13.12 -5.82 -15.13
CA SER A 160 11.89 -6.56 -14.90
C SER A 160 12.13 -7.84 -14.12
N THR A 161 11.06 -8.37 -13.53
CA THR A 161 10.99 -9.74 -13.05
C THR A 161 11.03 -10.75 -14.22
N SER A 162 11.21 -12.03 -13.91
CA SER A 162 11.23 -13.10 -14.90
C SER A 162 9.87 -13.32 -15.59
N ASP A 163 8.78 -12.86 -14.98
CA ASP A 163 7.42 -12.88 -15.51
C ASP A 163 6.98 -11.53 -16.10
N GLY A 164 7.93 -10.61 -16.33
CA GLY A 164 7.78 -9.41 -17.15
C GLY A 164 7.30 -8.16 -16.44
N GLU A 165 7.05 -8.19 -15.12
CA GLU A 165 6.67 -7.01 -14.35
C GLU A 165 7.87 -6.07 -14.20
N ALA A 166 7.65 -4.77 -14.39
CA ALA A 166 8.66 -3.75 -14.10
C ALA A 166 9.09 -3.84 -12.63
N CYS A 167 10.39 -3.84 -12.38
CA CYS A 167 10.89 -4.16 -11.05
C CYS A 167 10.48 -3.15 -9.97
N ALA A 168 10.37 -1.86 -10.31
CA ALA A 168 9.87 -0.86 -9.37
C ALA A 168 8.42 -1.17 -8.93
N ALA A 169 7.58 -1.66 -9.85
CA ALA A 169 6.21 -2.07 -9.52
C ALA A 169 6.19 -3.33 -8.65
N ALA A 170 6.95 -4.36 -9.07
CA ALA A 170 7.09 -5.60 -8.31
C ALA A 170 7.63 -5.35 -6.89
N GLN A 171 8.58 -4.42 -6.74
CA GLN A 171 9.16 -4.05 -5.46
C GLN A 171 8.15 -3.36 -4.56
N LEU A 172 7.36 -2.41 -5.07
CA LEU A 172 6.28 -1.81 -4.27
C LEU A 172 5.26 -2.86 -3.84
N ASN A 173 4.85 -3.75 -4.75
CA ASN A 173 3.96 -4.88 -4.45
C ASN A 173 4.52 -5.79 -3.34
N ALA A 174 5.79 -6.15 -3.41
CA ALA A 174 6.46 -7.00 -2.41
C ALA A 174 6.58 -6.31 -1.04
N ARG A 175 6.92 -5.01 -1.04
CA ARG A 175 7.11 -4.19 0.17
C ARG A 175 5.81 -3.83 0.88
N MET A 176 4.70 -3.75 0.15
CA MET A 176 3.38 -3.45 0.71
C MET A 176 2.60 -4.68 1.19
N ARG A 177 3.04 -5.89 0.83
CA ARG A 177 2.28 -7.14 1.02
C ARG A 177 1.79 -7.37 2.46
N ASP A 178 2.63 -7.07 3.45
CA ASP A 178 2.31 -7.33 4.84
C ASP A 178 1.43 -6.25 5.47
N VAL A 179 1.72 -4.97 5.20
CA VAL A 179 0.88 -3.86 5.65
C VAL A 179 -0.51 -3.93 5.00
N GLN A 180 -0.59 -4.28 3.72
CA GLN A 180 -1.86 -4.50 3.02
C GLN A 180 -2.66 -5.64 3.68
N ALA A 181 -2.02 -6.75 4.01
CA ALA A 181 -2.68 -7.87 4.67
C ALA A 181 -3.19 -7.52 6.08
N ARG A 182 -2.36 -6.87 6.90
CA ARG A 182 -2.72 -6.48 8.28
C ARG A 182 -3.80 -5.41 8.32
N VAL A 183 -3.69 -4.39 7.47
CA VAL A 183 -4.70 -3.32 7.37
C VAL A 183 -5.99 -3.87 6.80
N GLY A 184 -5.93 -4.61 5.68
CA GLY A 184 -7.11 -5.20 5.05
C GLY A 184 -7.88 -6.11 6.00
N MET A 185 -7.20 -7.05 6.66
CA MET A 185 -7.86 -7.94 7.63
C MET A 185 -8.30 -7.24 8.91
N GLY A 186 -7.54 -6.24 9.37
CA GLY A 186 -7.93 -5.44 10.51
C GLY A 186 -9.25 -4.70 10.24
N MET A 187 -9.31 -3.96 9.14
CA MET A 187 -10.51 -3.22 8.72
C MET A 187 -11.69 -4.15 8.42
N LEU A 188 -11.46 -5.30 7.79
CA LEU A 188 -12.49 -6.31 7.57
C LEU A 188 -13.05 -6.86 8.90
N THR A 189 -12.19 -7.07 9.90
CA THR A 189 -12.62 -7.51 11.23
C THR A 189 -13.44 -6.44 11.95
N LEU A 190 -13.03 -5.18 11.86
CA LEU A 190 -13.78 -4.05 12.44
C LEU A 190 -15.13 -3.84 11.74
N ALA A 191 -15.21 -3.96 10.41
CA ALA A 191 -16.48 -3.97 9.68
C ALA A 191 -17.36 -5.16 10.11
N GLY A 192 -16.75 -6.30 10.40
CA GLY A 192 -17.43 -7.47 10.96
C GLY A 192 -18.08 -7.22 12.32
N MET A 193 -17.56 -6.28 13.13
CA MET A 193 -18.22 -5.87 14.38
C MET A 193 -19.59 -5.25 14.10
N VAL A 194 -19.69 -4.40 13.08
CA VAL A 194 -20.96 -3.79 12.64
C VAL A 194 -21.93 -4.86 12.17
N ALA A 195 -21.47 -5.79 11.31
CA ALA A 195 -22.31 -6.88 10.82
C ALA A 195 -22.82 -7.79 11.95
N VAL A 196 -21.99 -8.05 12.96
CA VAL A 196 -22.37 -8.82 14.16
C VAL A 196 -23.37 -8.04 15.00
N TYR A 197 -23.19 -6.73 15.18
CA TYR A 197 -24.16 -5.88 15.88
C TYR A 197 -25.54 -5.95 15.21
N GLU A 198 -25.61 -5.82 13.89
CA GLU A 198 -26.88 -5.93 13.15
C GLU A 198 -27.49 -7.34 13.25
N SER A 199 -26.67 -8.38 13.34
CA SER A 199 -27.15 -9.76 13.53
C SER A 199 -27.89 -9.98 14.86
N THR A 200 -27.72 -9.09 15.84
CA THR A 200 -28.48 -9.10 17.10
C THR A 200 -29.92 -8.57 16.96
N GLY A 201 -30.27 -8.03 15.79
CA GLY A 201 -31.54 -7.37 15.52
C GLY A 201 -31.52 -5.85 15.75
N ALA A 202 -30.37 -5.28 16.09
CA ALA A 202 -30.14 -3.84 16.13
C ALA A 202 -29.93 -3.25 14.72
N THR A 203 -30.04 -1.94 14.59
CA THR A 203 -29.84 -1.19 13.34
C THR A 203 -28.64 -0.25 13.50
N TRP A 204 -27.61 -0.43 12.67
CA TRP A 204 -26.47 0.48 12.65
C TRP A 204 -26.66 1.57 11.58
N PRO A 205 -26.24 2.82 11.83
CA PRO A 205 -25.70 3.38 13.08
C PRO A 205 -26.77 3.79 14.11
N ASP A 206 -28.04 3.78 13.72
CA ASP A 206 -29.12 4.51 14.39
C ASP A 206 -29.36 4.13 15.86
N ASP A 207 -29.10 2.88 16.25
CA ASP A 207 -29.35 2.39 17.61
C ASP A 207 -28.21 2.72 18.61
N ILE A 208 -27.09 3.31 18.15
CA ILE A 208 -26.00 3.75 19.03
C ILE A 208 -26.10 5.26 19.26
N SER A 209 -26.46 5.64 20.49
CA SER A 209 -26.59 7.05 20.88
C SER A 209 -25.22 7.71 21.13
N PRO A 210 -25.06 9.03 20.85
CA PRO A 210 -23.85 9.76 21.21
C PRO A 210 -23.46 9.61 22.68
N GLY A 211 -22.17 9.41 22.94
CA GLY A 211 -21.61 9.19 24.28
C GLY A 211 -21.84 7.78 24.83
N THR A 212 -22.27 6.83 24.01
CA THR A 212 -22.47 5.43 24.42
C THR A 212 -21.51 4.48 23.72
N SER A 213 -21.42 3.25 24.25
CA SER A 213 -20.61 2.17 23.72
C SER A 213 -21.37 0.85 23.74
N VAL A 214 -21.08 -0.02 22.78
CA VAL A 214 -21.60 -1.37 22.67
C VAL A 214 -20.42 -2.35 22.74
N ASP A 215 -20.54 -3.36 23.60
CA ASP A 215 -19.59 -4.47 23.69
C ASP A 215 -20.15 -5.68 22.91
N LEU A 216 -19.36 -6.20 21.97
CA LEU A 216 -19.69 -7.28 21.04
C LEU A 216 -18.82 -8.53 21.25
N THR A 217 -18.12 -8.59 22.39
CA THR A 217 -17.13 -9.64 22.67
C THR A 217 -17.78 -11.03 22.67
N ALA A 218 -18.98 -11.16 23.23
CA ALA A 218 -19.68 -12.45 23.30
C ALA A 218 -20.15 -12.90 21.90
N GLU A 219 -20.68 -11.97 21.12
CA GLU A 219 -21.24 -12.18 19.80
C GLU A 219 -20.15 -12.55 18.80
N LEU A 220 -18.99 -11.90 18.84
CA LEU A 220 -17.84 -12.26 18.01
C LEU A 220 -17.26 -13.63 18.37
N ASN A 221 -17.15 -13.96 19.67
CA ASN A 221 -16.71 -15.28 20.10
C ASN A 221 -17.70 -16.38 19.65
N ALA A 222 -19.00 -16.06 19.53
CA ALA A 222 -19.99 -17.02 19.02
C ALA A 222 -19.74 -17.41 17.55
N LEU A 223 -19.06 -16.58 16.76
CA LEU A 223 -18.64 -16.93 15.40
C LEU A 223 -17.61 -18.06 15.34
N SER A 224 -16.93 -18.35 16.45
CA SER A 224 -15.93 -19.42 16.57
C SER A 224 -14.84 -19.33 15.49
N LEU A 225 -14.30 -18.13 15.27
CA LEU A 225 -13.20 -17.92 14.32
C LEU A 225 -11.97 -18.73 14.75
N SER A 226 -11.36 -19.44 13.80
CA SER A 226 -10.23 -20.33 14.08
C SER A 226 -9.08 -19.58 14.75
N SER A 227 -8.54 -20.16 15.82
CA SER A 227 -7.37 -19.66 16.55
C SER A 227 -7.55 -18.27 17.17
N MET A 228 -8.77 -17.72 17.24
CA MET A 228 -9.04 -16.40 17.81
C MET A 228 -9.94 -16.52 19.03
N THR A 229 -9.60 -15.80 20.09
CA THR A 229 -10.47 -15.53 21.24
C THR A 229 -10.54 -14.04 21.48
N PHE A 230 -11.72 -13.44 21.29
CA PHE A 230 -11.92 -12.01 21.50
C PHE A 230 -11.95 -11.74 23.00
N ASN A 231 -11.01 -10.92 23.47
CA ASN A 231 -10.92 -10.47 24.87
C ASN A 231 -11.75 -9.20 25.09
N SER A 232 -11.86 -8.36 24.06
CA SER A 232 -12.69 -7.15 24.04
C SER A 232 -13.00 -6.78 22.59
N ALA A 233 -14.22 -6.31 22.34
CA ALA A 233 -14.65 -5.76 21.05
C ALA A 233 -15.71 -4.69 21.29
N VAL A 234 -15.35 -3.41 21.14
CA VAL A 234 -16.20 -2.28 21.51
C VAL A 234 -16.35 -1.32 20.33
N ILE A 235 -17.60 -0.93 20.04
CA ILE A 235 -17.94 0.21 19.18
C ILE A 235 -18.43 1.33 20.10
N SER A 236 -17.93 2.55 19.93
CA SER A 236 -18.46 3.73 20.63
C SER A 236 -18.62 4.92 19.72
N LEU A 237 -19.57 5.77 20.05
CA LEU A 237 -19.78 7.08 19.42
C LEU A 237 -19.50 8.15 20.45
N ASP A 238 -18.67 9.14 20.10
CA ASP A 238 -18.36 10.24 20.99
C ASP A 238 -19.61 11.05 21.38
N ALA A 239 -19.51 11.86 22.44
CA ALA A 239 -20.63 12.67 22.90
C ALA A 239 -21.11 13.71 21.86
N GLY A 240 -20.23 14.09 20.92
CA GLY A 240 -20.56 14.97 19.80
C GLY A 240 -21.31 14.29 18.65
N GLY A 241 -21.35 12.95 18.60
CA GLY A 241 -22.02 12.19 17.55
C GLY A 241 -21.32 12.24 16.20
N SER A 242 -20.00 12.48 16.19
CA SER A 242 -19.21 12.72 14.97
C SER A 242 -17.95 11.86 14.87
N VAL A 243 -17.53 11.22 15.96
CA VAL A 243 -16.34 10.37 16.01
C VAL A 243 -16.72 8.98 16.49
N TRP A 244 -16.59 8.02 15.59
CA TRP A 244 -16.68 6.60 15.92
C TRP A 244 -15.34 6.08 16.40
N SER A 245 -15.38 5.22 17.41
CA SER A 245 -14.23 4.44 17.86
C SER A 245 -14.56 2.96 17.82
N TYR A 246 -13.66 2.17 17.25
CA TYR A 246 -13.72 0.72 17.25
C TYR A 246 -12.45 0.22 17.92
N SER A 247 -12.59 -0.63 18.94
CA SER A 247 -11.45 -1.19 19.66
C SER A 247 -11.63 -2.69 19.81
N LEU A 248 -10.56 -3.44 19.55
CA LEU A 248 -10.58 -4.88 19.53
C LEU A 248 -9.28 -5.43 20.09
N SER A 249 -9.39 -6.39 21.00
CA SER A 249 -8.27 -7.13 21.59
C SER A 249 -8.56 -8.62 21.47
N VAL A 250 -7.61 -9.35 20.89
CA VAL A 250 -7.74 -10.78 20.60
C VAL A 250 -6.52 -11.54 21.09
N SER A 251 -6.78 -12.67 21.75
CA SER A 251 -5.79 -13.72 21.95
C SER A 251 -5.79 -14.63 20.72
N TYR A 252 -4.64 -14.76 20.07
CA TYR A 252 -4.40 -15.68 18.97
C TYR A 252 -3.58 -16.89 19.44
N ASP A 253 -4.04 -18.10 19.11
CA ASP A 253 -3.32 -19.34 19.40
C ASP A 253 -3.55 -20.38 18.30
N ASP A 254 -2.49 -20.71 17.56
CA ASP A 254 -2.44 -21.76 16.54
C ASP A 254 -1.71 -23.02 17.04
N GLY A 255 -1.49 -23.13 18.35
CA GLY A 255 -0.73 -24.20 18.97
C GLY A 255 0.77 -23.93 19.05
N SER A 256 1.29 -22.82 18.51
CA SER A 256 2.69 -22.42 18.66
C SER A 256 2.94 -21.45 19.84
N GLY A 257 1.90 -21.11 20.59
CA GLY A 257 1.95 -20.19 21.73
C GLY A 257 1.03 -18.98 21.55
N GLY A 258 0.46 -18.53 22.67
CA GLY A 258 -0.48 -17.41 22.71
C GLY A 258 0.19 -16.09 22.35
N ARG A 259 -0.42 -15.35 21.41
CA ARG A 259 -0.02 -14.03 20.93
C ARG A 259 -1.20 -13.08 21.04
N ASN A 260 -0.95 -11.78 21.18
CA ASN A 260 -2.02 -10.77 21.19
C ASN A 260 -2.08 -9.98 19.88
N ILE A 261 -3.31 -9.72 19.45
CA ILE A 261 -3.64 -8.79 18.37
C ILE A 261 -4.51 -7.69 18.96
N SER A 262 -4.13 -6.43 18.73
CA SER A 262 -4.91 -5.25 19.11
C SER A 262 -5.18 -4.42 17.87
N LEU A 263 -6.46 -4.13 17.60
CA LEU A 263 -6.88 -3.25 16.53
C LEU A 263 -7.64 -2.06 17.12
N ASN A 264 -7.41 -0.87 16.59
CA ASN A 264 -8.17 0.31 16.96
C ASN A 264 -8.42 1.18 15.74
N LEU A 265 -9.58 1.82 15.71
CA LEU A 265 -9.95 2.78 14.66
C LEU A 265 -10.66 3.96 15.32
N GLN A 266 -10.20 5.17 15.02
CA GLN A 266 -10.99 6.38 15.18
C GLN A 266 -11.40 6.91 13.81
N HIS A 267 -12.66 7.29 13.68
CA HIS A 267 -13.24 7.72 12.41
C HIS A 267 -14.13 8.94 12.66
N ALA A 268 -13.65 10.10 12.22
CA ALA A 268 -14.31 11.38 12.37
C ALA A 268 -14.99 11.80 11.06
N ILE A 269 -16.28 12.09 11.15
CA ILE A 269 -17.08 12.56 10.03
C ILE A 269 -16.94 14.07 9.97
N THR A 270 -16.32 14.56 8.90
CA THR A 270 -16.05 15.99 8.73
C THR A 270 -17.17 16.67 7.96
N ASP A 271 -17.81 15.98 7.02
CA ASP A 271 -19.02 16.40 6.33
C ASP A 271 -19.84 15.18 5.91
N ARG A 272 -20.97 14.96 6.59
CA ARG A 272 -21.84 13.80 6.37
C ARG A 272 -22.51 13.81 5.01
N ASP A 273 -22.95 14.98 4.54
CA ASP A 273 -23.69 15.12 3.29
C ASP A 273 -22.78 15.00 2.08
N ALA A 274 -21.54 15.48 2.21
CA ALA A 274 -20.50 15.33 1.19
C ALA A 274 -19.75 13.98 1.27
N GLY A 275 -19.99 13.19 2.31
CA GLY A 275 -19.33 11.92 2.56
C GLY A 275 -17.83 12.04 2.82
N LEU A 276 -17.43 13.12 3.50
CA LEU A 276 -16.06 13.43 3.86
C LEU A 276 -15.79 12.99 5.29
N PHE A 277 -14.61 12.42 5.48
CA PHE A 277 -14.18 11.89 6.77
C PHE A 277 -12.67 11.86 6.87
N GLU A 278 -12.19 11.76 8.10
CA GLU A 278 -10.78 11.59 8.47
C GLU A 278 -10.72 10.49 9.52
N GLY A 279 -9.67 9.68 9.52
CA GLY A 279 -9.59 8.61 10.50
C GLY A 279 -8.22 8.00 10.64
N LEU A 280 -8.02 7.33 11.76
CA LEU A 280 -6.77 6.72 12.14
C LEU A 280 -7.04 5.27 12.56
N PHE A 281 -6.56 4.34 11.75
CA PHE A 281 -6.49 2.92 12.10
C PHE A 281 -5.12 2.62 12.72
N SER A 282 -5.07 1.77 13.75
CA SER A 282 -3.81 1.24 14.27
C SER A 282 -3.93 -0.24 14.64
N TYR A 283 -2.82 -0.96 14.51
CA TYR A 283 -2.72 -2.36 14.88
C TYR A 283 -1.43 -2.66 15.65
N LEU A 284 -1.51 -3.64 16.54
CA LEU A 284 -0.38 -4.33 17.12
C LEU A 284 -0.60 -5.82 16.97
N VAL A 285 0.42 -6.53 16.48
CA VAL A 285 0.43 -7.98 16.34
C VAL A 285 1.71 -8.51 16.99
N GLU A 286 1.57 -9.28 18.06
CA GLU A 286 2.68 -10.03 18.65
C GLU A 286 3.00 -11.24 17.78
N ASP A 287 4.28 -11.45 17.47
CA ASP A 287 4.74 -12.57 16.66
C ASP A 287 6.08 -13.13 17.16
N VAL A 288 6.54 -14.21 16.54
CA VAL A 288 7.89 -14.76 16.69
C VAL A 288 8.61 -14.62 15.36
N PHE A 289 9.72 -13.90 15.36
CA PHE A 289 10.51 -13.61 14.17
C PHE A 289 11.95 -14.10 14.33
N ALA A 290 12.39 -14.91 13.37
CA ALA A 290 13.76 -15.38 13.30
C ALA A 290 14.66 -14.33 12.62
N GLY A 291 15.63 -13.78 13.34
CA GLY A 291 16.62 -12.84 12.82
C GLY A 291 16.27 -11.35 13.01
N GLY A 292 16.77 -10.52 12.08
CA GLY A 292 16.66 -9.06 12.13
C GLY A 292 17.46 -8.44 13.29
N ASN A 293 17.15 -7.20 13.60
CA ASN A 293 17.85 -6.45 14.64
C ASN A 293 17.43 -6.81 16.09
N CYS A 294 16.56 -7.81 16.28
CA CYS A 294 16.14 -8.29 17.59
C CYS A 294 17.01 -9.41 18.18
N GLY A 295 18.04 -9.85 17.46
CA GLY A 295 18.99 -10.86 17.91
C GLY A 295 19.01 -12.11 17.02
N MET A 296 19.89 -13.05 17.36
CA MET A 296 20.00 -14.31 16.63
C MET A 296 18.94 -15.33 17.09
N GLY A 297 18.32 -16.04 16.14
CA GLY A 297 17.29 -17.05 16.41
C GLY A 297 15.88 -16.48 16.48
N ASP A 298 14.96 -17.28 17.01
CA ASP A 298 13.55 -16.92 17.18
C ASP A 298 13.40 -15.89 18.31
N ASN A 299 12.98 -14.68 17.96
CA ASN A 299 12.74 -13.60 18.91
C ASN A 299 11.26 -13.25 18.97
N ASN A 300 10.77 -12.98 20.17
CA ASN A 300 9.47 -12.33 20.33
C ASN A 300 9.55 -10.92 19.75
N VAL A 301 8.58 -10.55 18.93
CA VAL A 301 8.49 -9.23 18.30
C VAL A 301 7.06 -8.70 18.36
N SER A 302 6.91 -7.39 18.21
CA SER A 302 5.61 -6.73 18.04
C SER A 302 5.64 -5.93 16.74
N HIS A 303 4.75 -6.27 15.81
CA HIS A 303 4.50 -5.49 14.61
C HIS A 303 3.48 -4.40 14.95
N ASN A 304 3.93 -3.16 14.87
CA ASN A 304 3.14 -1.98 15.14
C ASN A 304 2.81 -1.31 13.81
N GLY A 305 1.57 -0.86 13.65
CA GLY A 305 1.18 -0.13 12.45
C GLY A 305 0.07 0.88 12.68
N SER A 306 0.02 1.85 11.79
CA SER A 306 -0.99 2.90 11.75
C SER A 306 -1.30 3.29 10.31
N VAL A 307 -2.52 3.77 10.07
CA VAL A 307 -2.98 4.36 8.81
C VAL A 307 -3.81 5.59 9.15
N HIS A 308 -3.23 6.77 8.94
CA HIS A 308 -4.00 8.01 8.91
C HIS A 308 -4.55 8.18 7.49
N TYR A 309 -5.82 8.47 7.34
CA TYR A 309 -6.46 8.67 6.06
C TYR A 309 -7.47 9.80 6.11
N LYS A 310 -7.70 10.43 4.96
CA LYS A 310 -8.69 11.47 4.77
C LYS A 310 -9.31 11.39 3.41
N LYS A 311 -10.63 11.46 3.38
CA LYS A 311 -11.42 11.57 2.17
C LYS A 311 -11.81 13.04 2.00
N THR A 312 -11.19 13.71 1.04
CA THR A 312 -11.35 15.16 0.79
C THR A 312 -12.31 15.47 -0.36
N GLY A 313 -12.76 14.44 -1.07
CA GLY A 313 -13.79 14.52 -2.10
C GLY A 313 -14.45 13.16 -2.33
N SER A 314 -15.39 13.07 -3.28
CA SER A 314 -16.13 11.81 -3.54
C SER A 314 -15.23 10.62 -3.86
N THR A 315 -14.09 10.88 -4.51
CA THR A 315 -13.12 9.88 -4.95
C THR A 315 -11.68 10.25 -4.59
N ASN A 316 -11.44 11.33 -3.84
CA ASN A 316 -10.08 11.75 -3.49
C ASN A 316 -9.73 11.30 -2.08
N VAL A 317 -8.66 10.50 -1.96
CA VAL A 317 -8.15 10.00 -0.69
C VAL A 317 -6.66 10.35 -0.58
N THR A 318 -6.31 10.91 0.56
CA THR A 318 -4.93 10.95 1.05
C THR A 318 -4.80 9.93 2.19
N LEU A 319 -3.69 9.22 2.24
CA LEU A 319 -3.36 8.36 3.38
C LEU A 319 -1.86 8.32 3.64
N GLN A 320 -1.50 8.07 4.89
CA GLN A 320 -0.17 7.66 5.28
C GLN A 320 -0.25 6.45 6.19
N SER A 321 0.36 5.34 5.77
CA SER A 321 0.64 4.21 6.63
C SER A 321 2.05 4.30 7.19
N ARG A 322 2.19 3.95 8.47
CA ARG A 322 3.49 3.72 9.11
C ARG A 322 3.47 2.35 9.76
N SER A 323 4.55 1.60 9.60
CA SER A 323 4.72 0.31 10.26
C SER A 323 6.13 0.12 10.76
N ALA A 324 6.28 -0.51 11.92
CA ALA A 324 7.59 -0.84 12.47
C ALA A 324 7.55 -2.08 13.35
N THR A 325 8.70 -2.73 13.47
CA THR A 325 8.86 -3.90 14.34
C THR A 325 9.71 -3.55 15.56
N ALA A 326 9.15 -3.80 16.74
CA ALA A 326 9.85 -3.67 18.02
C ALA A 326 10.18 -5.04 18.60
N CYS A 327 11.25 -5.12 19.39
CA CYS A 327 11.65 -6.36 20.05
C CYS A 327 10.84 -6.59 21.33
N GLY A 328 10.36 -7.83 21.51
CA GLY A 328 9.50 -8.23 22.61
C GLY A 328 8.02 -8.24 22.25
N TRP A 329 7.25 -8.97 23.04
CA TRP A 329 5.78 -8.94 23.02
C TRP A 329 5.30 -7.81 23.90
N ALA A 330 4.50 -6.88 23.38
CA ALA A 330 3.97 -5.73 24.12
C ALA A 330 3.25 -6.09 25.43
N SER A 331 2.61 -7.27 25.49
CA SER A 331 1.97 -7.82 26.69
C SER A 331 2.92 -8.10 27.86
N THR A 332 4.22 -8.30 27.57
CA THR A 332 5.26 -8.56 28.58
C THR A 332 6.34 -7.49 28.60
N THR A 333 6.51 -6.76 27.50
CA THR A 333 7.48 -5.69 27.28
C THR A 333 6.74 -4.46 26.76
N PRO A 334 6.18 -3.61 27.63
CA PRO A 334 5.32 -2.49 27.19
C PRO A 334 5.99 -1.51 26.21
N ALA A 335 7.32 -1.38 26.25
CA ALA A 335 8.08 -0.56 25.29
C ALA A 335 8.04 -1.09 23.84
N ALA A 336 7.57 -2.33 23.62
CA ALA A 336 7.35 -2.89 22.29
C ALA A 336 6.02 -2.44 21.65
N ASP A 337 5.14 -1.79 22.42
CA ASP A 337 4.04 -0.99 21.88
C ASP A 337 4.57 0.43 21.62
N ILE A 338 4.88 0.70 20.35
CA ILE A 338 5.42 2.00 19.89
C ILE A 338 4.34 2.81 19.18
N ARG A 339 3.07 2.41 19.37
CA ARG A 339 1.92 3.22 18.98
C ARG A 339 1.66 4.23 20.09
N ASP A 340 1.30 5.44 19.71
CA ASP A 340 0.84 6.42 20.68
C ASP A 340 -0.66 6.24 21.00
N ASN A 341 -1.11 6.74 22.14
CA ASN A 341 -2.44 6.47 22.70
C ASN A 341 -3.53 7.29 21.99
N LEU A 342 -4.45 6.58 21.34
CA LEU A 342 -5.56 7.15 20.56
C LEU A 342 -6.53 8.02 21.38
N VAL A 343 -6.59 7.87 22.70
CA VAL A 343 -7.75 8.29 23.51
C VAL A 343 -7.80 9.81 23.82
N SER A 344 -6.89 10.66 23.31
CA SER A 344 -6.76 12.05 23.82
C SER A 344 -6.96 13.26 22.88
N SER A 345 -7.19 13.15 21.56
CA SER A 345 -7.25 14.35 20.69
C SER A 345 -8.62 14.69 20.10
N THR A 346 -9.02 15.96 20.29
CA THR A 346 -10.03 16.66 19.50
C THR A 346 -9.47 17.02 18.13
N VAL A 347 -10.03 16.43 17.06
CA VAL A 347 -9.65 16.64 15.65
C VAL A 347 -8.31 15.97 15.32
N LEU A 348 -8.34 15.00 14.42
CA LEU A 348 -7.25 14.13 13.97
C LEU A 348 -6.05 14.88 13.32
N SER A 349 -5.99 16.21 13.40
CA SER A 349 -4.89 17.05 12.92
C SER A 349 -3.56 16.87 13.68
N GLU A 350 -3.58 16.20 14.84
CA GLU A 350 -2.39 15.74 15.57
C GLU A 350 -2.35 14.20 15.70
N ALA A 351 -3.08 13.48 14.82
CA ALA A 351 -3.35 12.06 14.98
C ALA A 351 -2.08 11.18 15.03
N PHE A 352 -2.03 10.45 16.13
CA PHE A 352 -1.10 9.43 16.60
C PHE A 352 -0.74 8.38 15.54
N ALA A 353 0.55 8.23 15.23
CA ALA A 353 1.03 7.19 14.35
C ALA A 353 2.05 6.31 15.09
N VAL A 354 2.55 5.27 14.43
CA VAL A 354 3.78 4.60 14.89
C VAL A 354 4.89 5.66 14.96
N ASP A 355 5.49 5.82 16.14
CA ASP A 355 6.49 6.85 16.42
C ASP A 355 7.85 6.46 15.83
N PRO A 356 8.41 7.22 14.86
CA PRO A 356 9.76 6.96 14.37
C PRO A 356 10.85 7.15 15.42
N GLY A 357 10.60 7.93 16.48
CA GLY A 357 11.47 8.04 17.65
C GLY A 357 11.35 6.89 18.66
N GLY A 358 10.39 5.97 18.45
CA GLY A 358 10.11 4.85 19.34
C GLY A 358 11.20 3.77 19.34
N ALA A 359 11.06 2.79 20.24
CA ALA A 359 12.01 1.68 20.42
C ALA A 359 11.87 0.55 19.38
N TRP A 360 11.72 0.90 18.10
CA TRP A 360 11.77 -0.06 17.01
C TRP A 360 13.21 -0.53 16.76
N ALA A 361 13.34 -1.72 16.20
CA ALA A 361 14.64 -2.35 16.00
C ALA A 361 14.90 -2.72 14.54
N ASP A 362 13.93 -3.38 13.89
CA ASP A 362 14.09 -3.91 12.53
C ASP A 362 13.64 -2.87 11.50
N ASN A 363 12.73 -3.18 10.57
CA ASN A 363 12.28 -2.19 9.59
C ASN A 363 11.32 -1.15 10.18
N PHE A 364 11.49 0.11 9.76
CA PHE A 364 10.46 1.15 9.82
C PHE A 364 10.07 1.55 8.40
N ASN A 365 8.78 1.46 8.08
CA ASN A 365 8.25 1.73 6.75
C ASN A 365 7.20 2.84 6.80
N VAL A 366 7.19 3.67 5.76
CA VAL A 366 6.22 4.74 5.53
C VAL A 366 5.68 4.57 4.13
N PHE A 367 4.36 4.52 3.98
CA PHE A 367 3.70 4.59 2.69
C PHE A 367 2.75 5.79 2.68
N THR A 368 3.02 6.78 1.86
CA THR A 368 2.16 7.95 1.69
C THR A 368 1.55 7.92 0.30
N ALA A 369 0.25 8.22 0.19
CA ALA A 369 -0.46 8.20 -1.08
C ALA A 369 -1.51 9.31 -1.17
N GLU A 370 -1.64 9.88 -2.35
CA GLU A 370 -2.71 10.80 -2.74
C GLU A 370 -3.26 10.33 -4.09
N PHE A 371 -4.51 9.88 -4.13
CA PHE A 371 -5.02 9.20 -5.32
C PHE A 371 -6.54 9.26 -5.47
N ASN A 372 -6.97 9.00 -6.71
CA ASN A 372 -8.36 8.81 -7.04
C ASN A 372 -8.79 7.36 -6.81
N THR A 373 -9.77 7.11 -5.95
CA THR A 373 -10.20 5.76 -5.55
C THR A 373 -10.82 4.92 -6.66
N ASP A 374 -11.32 5.54 -7.73
CA ASP A 374 -11.95 4.82 -8.84
C ASP A 374 -10.92 4.35 -9.89
N SER A 375 -9.88 5.16 -10.10
CA SER A 375 -8.89 4.94 -11.16
C SER A 375 -7.50 4.54 -10.65
N LEU A 376 -7.24 4.75 -9.36
CA LEU A 376 -5.93 4.65 -8.72
C LEU A 376 -4.82 5.49 -9.37
N LEU A 377 -5.20 6.51 -10.14
CA LEU A 377 -4.27 7.53 -10.59
C LEU A 377 -3.91 8.42 -9.41
N GLY A 378 -2.62 8.69 -9.23
CA GLY A 378 -2.14 9.39 -8.06
C GLY A 378 -0.63 9.36 -7.88
N LEU A 379 -0.24 9.85 -6.71
CA LEU A 379 1.14 9.97 -6.24
C LEU A 379 1.33 9.04 -5.06
N TYR A 380 2.43 8.29 -5.09
CA TYR A 380 2.76 7.28 -4.09
C TYR A 380 4.22 7.41 -3.70
N SER A 381 4.52 7.26 -2.42
CA SER A 381 5.88 7.27 -1.88
C SER A 381 5.98 6.16 -0.84
N TYR A 382 6.93 5.25 -1.03
CA TYR A 382 7.27 4.22 -0.06
C TYR A 382 8.71 4.44 0.43
N SER A 383 8.86 4.68 1.73
CA SER A 383 10.16 4.86 2.37
C SER A 383 10.38 3.75 3.39
N TRP A 384 11.59 3.18 3.45
CA TRP A 384 11.94 2.22 4.48
C TRP A 384 13.36 2.37 4.98
N GLN A 385 13.53 2.06 6.27
CA GLN A 385 14.81 2.06 6.97
C GLN A 385 14.98 0.72 7.67
N ALA A 386 16.06 0.00 7.36
CA ALA A 386 16.27 -1.38 7.79
C ALA A 386 16.69 -1.52 9.27
N GLY A 387 17.10 -0.42 9.89
CA GLY A 387 17.39 -0.36 11.31
C GLY A 387 17.45 1.07 11.84
N SER A 388 17.20 1.26 13.13
CA SER A 388 17.16 2.60 13.73
C SER A 388 18.52 3.32 13.70
N GLY A 389 19.61 2.56 13.53
CA GLY A 389 20.97 3.06 13.34
C GLY A 389 21.36 3.44 11.92
N ASP A 390 20.54 3.13 10.90
CA ASP A 390 20.83 3.51 9.51
C ASP A 390 20.90 5.04 9.38
N SER A 391 21.77 5.51 8.50
CA SER A 391 22.04 6.94 8.28
C SER A 391 21.03 7.63 7.35
N HIS A 392 20.22 6.86 6.62
CA HIS A 392 19.26 7.33 5.59
C HIS A 392 18.12 6.32 5.44
N ALA A 393 17.00 6.77 4.87
CA ALA A 393 15.95 5.89 4.37
C ALA A 393 16.13 5.61 2.87
N ARG A 394 15.70 4.44 2.44
CA ARG A 394 15.53 4.08 1.03
C ARG A 394 14.14 4.52 0.59
N ILE A 395 14.03 5.14 -0.57
CA ILE A 395 12.80 5.78 -1.02
C ILE A 395 12.49 5.28 -2.43
N LEU A 396 11.25 4.82 -2.61
CA LEU A 396 10.67 4.43 -3.88
C LEU A 396 9.40 5.27 -4.11
N ASP A 397 9.50 6.23 -5.01
CA ASP A 397 8.42 7.11 -5.40
C ASP A 397 7.81 6.63 -6.71
N ILE A 398 6.48 6.58 -6.80
CA ILE A 398 5.75 6.18 -8.00
C ILE A 398 4.64 7.18 -8.29
N GLY A 399 4.67 7.79 -9.47
CA GLY A 399 3.56 8.58 -10.01
C GLY A 399 2.83 7.80 -11.09
N ILE A 400 1.54 7.53 -10.91
CA ILE A 400 0.67 6.94 -11.95
C ILE A 400 -0.24 8.03 -12.48
N GLU A 401 0.25 8.74 -13.50
CA GLU A 401 -0.38 9.95 -14.02
C GLU A 401 -1.54 9.66 -14.97
N THR A 402 -1.48 8.52 -15.67
CA THR A 402 -2.48 8.12 -16.66
C THR A 402 -2.80 6.65 -16.54
N THR A 403 -3.92 6.22 -17.12
CA THR A 403 -4.27 4.80 -17.21
C THR A 403 -3.29 3.98 -18.07
N ALA A 404 -2.40 4.64 -18.81
CA ALA A 404 -1.33 3.98 -19.55
C ALA A 404 -0.10 3.72 -18.68
N GLY A 405 0.04 4.37 -17.52
CA GLY A 405 1.16 4.23 -16.61
C GLY A 405 1.76 5.57 -16.15
N GLY A 406 3.04 5.53 -15.79
CA GLY A 406 3.76 6.68 -15.24
C GLY A 406 5.24 6.38 -14.98
N GLU A 407 5.82 7.00 -13.95
CA GLU A 407 7.26 6.88 -13.65
C GLU A 407 7.49 6.48 -12.19
N ALA A 408 8.54 5.69 -11.96
CA ALA A 408 9.07 5.37 -10.66
C ALA A 408 10.48 5.94 -10.49
N TYR A 409 10.81 6.36 -9.27
CA TYR A 409 12.09 6.93 -8.89
C TYR A 409 12.60 6.25 -7.62
N PHE A 410 13.91 6.04 -7.54
CA PHE A 410 14.52 5.51 -6.32
C PHE A 410 15.81 6.22 -5.96
N GLY A 411 16.00 6.37 -4.65
CA GLY A 411 17.23 6.89 -4.08
C GLY A 411 17.17 6.88 -2.57
N PHE A 412 17.99 7.73 -1.96
CA PHE A 412 18.14 7.82 -0.51
C PHE A 412 17.72 9.20 -0.03
N GLY A 413 17.03 9.24 1.11
CA GLY A 413 16.61 10.47 1.77
C GLY A 413 16.96 10.47 3.24
N ASP A 414 16.41 11.42 3.98
CA ASP A 414 16.64 11.52 5.42
C ASP A 414 16.19 10.25 6.16
N ARG A 415 16.73 10.07 7.36
CA ARG A 415 16.27 9.01 8.28
C ARG A 415 14.81 9.26 8.63
N VAL A 416 14.06 8.18 8.89
CA VAL A 416 12.65 8.29 9.29
C VAL A 416 12.47 9.06 10.61
N GLN A 417 13.51 9.12 11.44
CA GLN A 417 13.52 9.93 12.67
C GLN A 417 13.65 11.44 12.40
N ASP A 418 14.23 11.81 11.26
CA ASP A 418 14.53 13.20 10.90
C ASP A 418 13.46 13.77 9.95
N SER A 419 12.96 12.95 9.01
CA SER A 419 11.90 13.33 8.07
C SER A 419 11.10 12.10 7.61
N LEU A 420 9.80 12.29 7.39
CA LEU A 420 8.88 11.27 6.85
C LEU A 420 8.33 11.67 5.47
N SER A 421 8.96 12.65 4.82
CA SER A 421 8.46 13.27 3.59
C SER A 421 8.46 12.32 2.39
N GLY A 422 9.38 11.36 2.34
CA GLY A 422 9.65 10.58 1.14
C GLY A 422 10.49 11.32 0.10
N GLN A 423 11.16 12.43 0.46
CA GLN A 423 12.01 13.15 -0.48
C GLN A 423 13.33 12.41 -0.78
N ILE A 424 13.61 12.16 -2.07
CA ILE A 424 14.93 11.68 -2.53
C ILE A 424 15.94 12.84 -2.48
N ASN A 425 17.00 12.68 -1.68
CA ASN A 425 18.07 13.66 -1.52
C ASN A 425 19.30 13.36 -2.39
N GLY A 426 19.39 12.16 -2.94
CA GLY A 426 20.50 11.72 -3.78
C GLY A 426 20.59 10.21 -3.88
N PHE A 427 21.76 9.75 -4.29
CA PHE A 427 22.05 8.33 -4.47
C PHE A 427 23.25 7.86 -3.63
N ILE A 428 23.30 6.58 -3.27
CA ILE A 428 24.43 5.96 -2.57
C ILE A 428 24.74 4.65 -3.27
N CYS A 429 25.88 4.59 -3.95
CA CYS A 429 26.25 3.42 -4.76
C CYS A 429 26.92 2.30 -3.97
N ASN A 430 27.60 2.62 -2.87
CA ASN A 430 28.28 1.66 -2.03
C ASN A 430 27.90 1.85 -0.56
N TRP A 431 26.69 1.45 -0.19
CA TRP A 431 26.19 1.54 1.18
C TRP A 431 26.87 0.54 2.12
N ALA A 432 26.97 -0.73 1.73
CA ALA A 432 27.38 -1.79 2.64
C ALA A 432 28.73 -2.44 2.29
N GLY A 433 29.34 -2.04 1.18
CA GLY A 433 30.56 -2.66 0.68
C GLY A 433 31.83 -2.12 1.34
N PRO A 434 32.98 -2.71 0.96
CA PRO A 434 34.28 -2.28 1.45
C PRO A 434 34.50 -0.79 1.22
N GLY A 435 35.03 -0.11 2.25
CA GLY A 435 35.35 1.31 2.16
C GLY A 435 34.14 2.23 1.94
N ASN A 436 32.92 1.76 2.25
CA ASN A 436 31.66 2.47 2.03
C ASN A 436 31.70 3.96 2.43
N ASP A 437 31.06 4.76 1.59
CA ASP A 437 30.71 6.14 1.87
C ASP A 437 29.19 6.28 1.81
N HIS A 438 28.60 6.83 2.88
CA HIS A 438 27.16 7.03 3.03
C HIS A 438 26.76 8.48 2.75
N SER A 439 27.64 9.31 2.19
CA SER A 439 27.30 10.69 1.84
C SER A 439 26.49 10.75 0.54
N PRO A 440 25.17 11.02 0.57
CA PRO A 440 24.43 11.27 -0.66
C PRO A 440 24.86 12.59 -1.31
N THR A 441 25.62 13.44 -0.62
CA THR A 441 26.00 14.78 -1.09
C THR A 441 26.80 14.73 -2.40
N GLU A 442 27.71 13.76 -2.52
CA GLU A 442 28.53 13.60 -3.73
C GLU A 442 27.71 13.09 -4.94
N PHE A 443 26.60 12.42 -4.66
CA PHE A 443 25.66 11.88 -5.64
C PHE A 443 24.26 12.47 -5.49
N SER A 444 24.18 13.72 -5.02
CA SER A 444 22.92 14.46 -4.79
C SER A 444 22.23 14.88 -6.09
N GLN A 445 22.95 14.74 -7.20
CA GLN A 445 22.48 14.97 -8.55
C GLN A 445 21.96 13.71 -9.24
N TYR A 446 21.89 12.56 -8.56
CA TYR A 446 21.50 11.28 -9.17
C TYR A 446 20.35 10.61 -8.43
N ALA A 447 19.55 9.86 -9.19
CA ALA A 447 18.58 8.89 -8.71
C ALA A 447 18.39 7.81 -9.78
N GLN A 448 17.80 6.68 -9.41
CA GLN A 448 17.30 5.71 -10.37
C GLN A 448 15.93 6.12 -10.89
N ARG A 449 15.63 5.74 -12.13
CA ARG A 449 14.31 5.98 -12.75
C ARG A 449 13.86 4.77 -13.56
N GLN A 450 12.56 4.51 -13.58
CA GLN A 450 11.94 3.52 -14.46
C GLN A 450 10.56 3.98 -14.95
N PHE A 451 10.35 3.94 -16.26
CA PHE A 451 9.02 4.11 -16.84
C PHE A 451 8.17 2.85 -16.63
N LEU A 452 6.92 3.06 -16.22
CA LEU A 452 5.92 2.03 -16.02
C LEU A 452 4.83 2.17 -17.09
N THR A 453 4.49 1.08 -17.77
CA THR A 453 3.36 1.03 -18.71
C THR A 453 2.43 -0.11 -18.32
N TYR A 454 1.15 0.18 -18.15
CA TYR A 454 0.17 -0.86 -17.84
C TYR A 454 -0.11 -1.73 -19.07
N ASP A 455 0.15 -3.03 -18.95
CA ASP A 455 -0.18 -4.04 -19.94
C ASP A 455 -1.44 -4.81 -19.53
N SER A 456 -2.55 -4.47 -20.17
CA SER A 456 -3.85 -5.14 -19.99
C SER A 456 -3.88 -6.62 -20.40
N ALA A 457 -2.87 -7.14 -21.12
CA ALA A 457 -2.82 -8.55 -21.48
C ALA A 457 -2.27 -9.44 -20.36
N SER A 458 -1.31 -8.92 -19.59
CA SER A 458 -0.72 -9.59 -18.43
C SER A 458 -1.23 -9.06 -17.08
N ASP A 459 -2.01 -7.97 -17.09
CA ASP A 459 -2.48 -7.24 -15.92
C ASP A 459 -1.33 -6.78 -15.02
N LYS A 460 -0.26 -6.25 -15.64
CA LYS A 460 0.95 -5.80 -14.94
C LYS A 460 1.42 -4.46 -15.45
N TYR A 461 2.19 -3.77 -14.62
CA TYR A 461 3.02 -2.68 -15.10
C TYR A 461 4.32 -3.27 -15.64
N ILE A 462 4.58 -3.03 -16.92
CA ILE A 462 5.78 -3.49 -17.63
C ILE A 462 6.68 -2.30 -17.98
N VAL A 463 7.92 -2.58 -18.33
CA VAL A 463 8.85 -1.56 -18.82
C VAL A 463 8.46 -1.17 -20.25
N SER A 464 8.33 0.12 -20.53
CA SER A 464 7.86 0.63 -21.84
C SER A 464 8.79 0.27 -23.01
N SER A 465 10.10 0.17 -22.75
CA SER A 465 11.17 -0.38 -23.61
C SER A 465 12.49 -0.49 -22.83
N ASP A 466 13.48 -1.27 -23.28
CA ASP A 466 14.74 -1.48 -22.53
C ASP A 466 15.55 -0.20 -22.26
N GLY A 467 15.35 0.88 -23.03
CA GLY A 467 15.96 2.20 -22.82
C GLY A 467 15.11 3.16 -21.97
N SER A 468 14.15 2.63 -21.20
CA SER A 468 13.20 3.39 -20.40
C SER A 468 13.47 3.29 -18.89
N SER A 469 14.66 2.83 -18.51
CA SER A 469 15.14 2.78 -17.13
C SER A 469 16.54 3.36 -17.05
N ASP A 470 16.78 4.25 -16.09
CA ASP A 470 18.10 4.80 -15.77
C ASP A 470 18.53 4.13 -14.44
N ILE A 471 19.11 2.93 -14.53
CA ILE A 471 19.36 2.05 -13.37
C ILE A 471 20.78 1.42 -13.34
N THR A 472 21.63 1.75 -14.31
CA THR A 472 22.95 1.10 -14.45
C THR A 472 24.03 1.88 -13.71
N TYR A 473 24.62 1.26 -12.69
CA TYR A 473 25.79 1.76 -11.97
C TYR A 473 26.62 0.57 -11.44
N ALA A 474 27.87 0.83 -11.06
CA ALA A 474 28.70 -0.13 -10.33
C ALA A 474 28.64 0.17 -8.82
N PRO A 475 28.59 -0.83 -7.94
CA PRO A 475 28.46 -0.63 -6.50
C PRO A 475 29.80 -0.20 -5.87
N THR A 476 30.37 0.90 -6.34
CA THR A 476 31.62 1.50 -5.86
C THR A 476 31.32 2.87 -5.26
N ASN A 477 32.28 3.44 -4.54
CA ASN A 477 32.14 4.79 -3.98
C ASN A 477 31.96 5.88 -5.04
N ILE A 478 32.25 5.59 -6.31
CA ILE A 478 32.11 6.53 -7.42
C ILE A 478 31.03 6.14 -8.45
N CYS A 479 30.21 5.12 -8.14
CA CYS A 479 29.15 4.58 -9.01
C CYS A 479 29.60 4.00 -10.36
N MET A 480 30.90 4.00 -10.63
CA MET A 480 31.51 3.62 -11.90
C MET A 480 32.72 2.73 -11.67
N TYR A 481 33.07 1.97 -12.70
CA TYR A 481 34.24 1.12 -12.72
C TYR A 481 34.75 0.88 -14.15
N ALA A 482 35.97 1.35 -14.45
CA ALA A 482 36.57 1.29 -15.79
C ALA A 482 37.53 0.09 -16.03
N GLY A 483 37.49 -0.93 -15.17
CA GLY A 483 38.21 -2.20 -15.36
C GLY A 483 39.24 -2.56 -14.29
N GLY A 484 39.69 -3.82 -14.36
CA GLY A 484 40.55 -4.47 -13.37
C GLY A 484 40.03 -5.88 -13.07
N ALA A 485 40.10 -6.33 -11.82
CA ALA A 485 39.66 -7.67 -11.41
C ALA A 485 38.33 -7.67 -10.64
N PHE A 486 37.67 -6.51 -10.50
CA PHE A 486 36.39 -6.40 -9.78
C PHE A 486 35.30 -7.13 -10.55
N LEU A 487 34.58 -8.00 -9.85
CA LEU A 487 33.37 -8.66 -10.32
C LEU A 487 32.28 -8.46 -9.27
N TYR A 488 31.05 -8.29 -9.73
CA TYR A 488 29.86 -8.35 -8.90
C TYR A 488 28.74 -8.99 -9.70
N ASP A 489 27.86 -9.69 -8.99
CA ASP A 489 26.71 -10.42 -9.52
C ASP A 489 25.66 -9.42 -10.03
N ARG A 490 25.80 -8.98 -11.29
CA ARG A 490 25.01 -7.86 -11.81
C ARG A 490 23.64 -8.30 -12.26
N ASP A 491 23.53 -9.49 -12.84
CA ASP A 491 22.26 -10.04 -13.30
C ASP A 491 21.45 -10.71 -12.18
N LEU A 492 22.05 -10.78 -10.99
CA LEU A 492 21.41 -11.13 -9.72
C LEU A 492 21.05 -12.62 -9.62
N ASP A 493 21.80 -13.48 -10.30
CA ASP A 493 21.57 -14.93 -10.32
C ASP A 493 22.32 -15.69 -9.21
N GLY A 494 23.20 -15.00 -8.47
CA GLY A 494 23.99 -15.57 -7.40
C GLY A 494 25.26 -16.29 -7.86
N ASP A 495 25.64 -16.19 -9.13
CA ASP A 495 26.87 -16.70 -9.72
C ASP A 495 27.81 -15.53 -10.11
N LEU A 496 29.12 -15.76 -9.99
CA LEU A 496 30.14 -14.81 -10.47
C LEU A 496 30.93 -15.39 -11.65
N SER A 497 30.62 -16.62 -12.08
CA SER A 497 31.45 -17.38 -13.01
C SER A 497 31.33 -16.92 -14.46
N ASP A 498 30.22 -16.27 -14.79
CA ASP A 498 29.91 -15.66 -16.07
C ASP A 498 30.15 -14.14 -16.08
N GLU A 499 30.30 -13.54 -14.91
CA GLU A 499 30.67 -12.13 -14.75
C GLU A 499 32.09 -11.85 -15.27
N ASN A 500 32.20 -10.83 -16.12
CA ASN A 500 33.44 -10.46 -16.76
C ASN A 500 33.48 -8.95 -17.04
N ALA A 501 34.62 -8.45 -17.51
CA ALA A 501 34.80 -7.03 -17.79
C ALA A 501 33.70 -6.40 -18.68
N SER A 502 33.06 -7.17 -19.56
CA SER A 502 31.97 -6.65 -20.40
C SER A 502 30.61 -6.55 -19.71
N THR A 503 30.42 -7.24 -18.59
CA THR A 503 29.17 -7.26 -17.81
C THR A 503 29.24 -6.38 -16.56
N VAL A 504 30.43 -6.08 -16.05
CA VAL A 504 30.61 -5.32 -14.79
C VAL A 504 31.27 -3.94 -14.94
N ASN A 505 31.94 -3.64 -16.05
CA ASN A 505 32.58 -2.34 -16.21
C ASN A 505 31.55 -1.30 -16.64
N VAL A 506 31.17 -0.43 -15.70
CA VAL A 506 30.28 0.71 -15.92
C VAL A 506 31.10 1.99 -16.03
N VAL A 507 31.05 2.65 -17.18
CA VAL A 507 31.85 3.85 -17.48
C VAL A 507 30.99 4.96 -18.05
N ASP A 508 31.40 6.20 -17.89
CA ASP A 508 30.77 7.35 -18.55
C ASP A 508 31.19 7.43 -20.03
N GLY A 509 30.23 7.63 -20.92
CA GLY A 509 30.47 7.80 -22.36
C GLY A 509 30.64 6.49 -23.14
N GLY A 510 30.18 5.37 -22.56
CA GLY A 510 30.01 4.09 -23.23
C GLY A 510 31.20 3.12 -23.26
N SER A 511 30.82 1.85 -23.47
CA SER A 511 31.55 0.59 -23.62
C SER A 511 32.51 0.16 -22.48
N PRO A 512 32.23 -1.00 -21.83
CA PRO A 512 31.24 -1.99 -22.23
C PRO A 512 29.82 -1.70 -21.73
N LEU A 513 29.66 -0.93 -20.63
CA LEU A 513 28.36 -0.47 -20.14
C LEU A 513 28.43 1.01 -19.81
N ASP A 514 27.36 1.72 -20.14
CA ASP A 514 27.25 3.14 -19.82
C ASP A 514 26.73 3.31 -18.40
N PHE A 515 27.32 4.23 -17.67
CA PHE A 515 26.74 4.73 -16.42
C PHE A 515 25.43 5.43 -16.75
N ASP A 516 24.35 4.96 -16.16
CA ASP A 516 22.99 5.35 -16.51
C ASP A 516 22.16 5.47 -15.23
N LEU A 517 22.34 6.58 -14.53
CA LEU A 517 21.41 7.06 -13.52
C LEU A 517 20.78 8.34 -14.03
N MET A 518 19.53 8.59 -13.65
CA MET A 518 18.89 9.87 -13.92
C MET A 518 19.73 10.96 -13.26
N THR A 519 20.07 12.00 -14.02
CA THR A 519 20.90 13.11 -13.55
C THR A 519 20.20 14.45 -13.77
N VAL A 520 20.57 15.44 -12.97
CA VAL A 520 20.06 16.81 -13.10
C VAL A 520 20.39 17.41 -14.48
N SER A 521 19.51 18.27 -14.99
CA SER A 521 19.84 19.14 -16.11
C SER A 521 20.62 20.37 -15.63
N ASP A 522 21.22 21.11 -16.57
CA ASP A 522 21.95 22.36 -16.29
C ASP A 522 21.12 23.45 -15.56
N SER A 523 19.80 23.29 -15.47
CA SER A 523 18.89 24.25 -14.84
C SER A 523 18.43 23.91 -13.42
N GLU A 524 18.74 22.72 -12.89
CA GLU A 524 18.31 22.29 -11.55
C GLU A 524 19.49 22.20 -10.58
N ALA A 525 19.25 22.51 -9.31
CA ALA A 525 20.28 22.51 -8.27
C ALA A 525 20.52 21.12 -7.67
N ASN A 526 19.55 20.21 -7.75
CA ASN A 526 19.60 18.87 -7.17
C ASN A 526 18.61 17.92 -7.86
N ILE A 527 18.72 16.62 -7.61
CA ILE A 527 17.89 15.60 -8.26
C ILE A 527 16.40 15.74 -7.95
N TRP A 528 16.06 16.25 -6.77
CA TRP A 528 14.66 16.43 -6.38
C TRP A 528 13.94 17.49 -7.22
N GLU A 529 14.62 18.61 -7.50
CA GLU A 529 14.11 19.63 -8.42
C GLU A 529 13.90 19.05 -9.84
N HIS A 530 14.78 18.13 -10.28
CA HIS A 530 14.61 17.44 -11.55
C HIS A 530 13.39 16.52 -11.54
N ILE A 531 13.18 15.72 -10.49
CA ILE A 531 11.99 14.87 -10.31
C ILE A 531 10.71 15.71 -10.39
N ILE A 532 10.69 16.89 -9.76
CA ILE A 532 9.56 17.83 -9.84
C ILE A 532 9.36 18.34 -11.27
N ALA A 533 10.44 18.72 -11.96
CA ALA A 533 10.37 19.20 -13.34
C ALA A 533 9.80 18.16 -14.31
N ARG A 534 9.94 16.87 -13.98
CA ARG A 534 9.35 15.75 -14.73
C ARG A 534 7.86 15.52 -14.48
N GLY A 535 7.29 16.14 -13.43
CA GLY A 535 5.84 16.09 -13.15
C GLY A 535 5.47 15.37 -11.85
N TYR A 536 6.42 14.80 -11.12
CA TYR A 536 6.15 14.19 -9.83
C TYR A 536 6.16 15.21 -8.70
N SER A 537 5.29 15.02 -7.70
CA SER A 537 5.36 15.72 -6.42
C SER A 537 5.09 14.72 -5.31
N LEU A 538 5.60 15.01 -4.10
CA LEU A 538 5.29 14.16 -2.95
C LEU A 538 3.78 14.16 -2.69
N PRO A 539 3.18 13.00 -2.39
CA PRO A 539 1.80 12.93 -1.94
C PRO A 539 1.64 13.70 -0.62
N ALA A 540 0.53 14.43 -0.48
CA ALA A 540 0.26 15.17 0.74
C ALA A 540 -0.02 14.23 1.92
N TYR A 541 0.53 14.57 3.09
CA TYR A 541 0.05 13.99 4.35
C TYR A 541 -1.43 14.39 4.56
N PRO A 542 -2.30 13.48 5.06
CA PRO A 542 -3.72 13.76 5.28
C PRO A 542 -4.06 15.01 6.14
#